data_AF-A0A5R9KZB2-F1
#
_entry.id   AF-A0A5R9KZB2-F1
#
_cell.length_a   1.000
_cell.length_b   1.000
_cell.length_c   1.000
_cell.angle_alpha   90.00
_cell.angle_beta   90.00
_cell.angle_gamma   90.00
#
_symmetry.space_group_name_H-M   'P 1'
#
loop_
_entity.id
_entity.type
_entity.pdbx_description
1 polymer ?
#
loop_
_entity_poly.entity_id
_entity_poly.type
_entity_poly.pdbx_seq_one_letter_code
_entity_poly.pdbx_strand_id
1 'polypeptide(L)' 'MKIIQAILDDEASEAEKNHFRENMDKCIPCIEAYRLEKCIKDSLNMKIEKKPCPQSIMDKIISKINS' A
#
# COMPACT_ATOMS: atom_id res chain seq x y z
N MET A 1 10.98 -2.25 10.54
CA MET A 1 10.31 -3.19 9.61
C MET A 1 8.82 -2.90 9.48
N LYS A 2 8.03 -2.85 10.57
CA LYS A 2 6.57 -2.57 10.51
C LYS A 2 6.17 -1.33 9.68
N ILE A 3 6.99 -0.27 9.72
CA ILE A 3 6.70 0.95 8.96
C ILE A 3 6.76 0.76 7.45
N ILE A 4 7.64 -0.13 6.94
CA ILE A 4 7.72 -0.41 5.49
C ILE A 4 6.42 -1.05 5.03
N GLN A 5 5.90 -2.01 5.79
CA GLN A 5 4.63 -2.67 5.51
C GLN A 5 3.47 -1.67 5.58
N ALA A 6 3.39 -0.88 6.65
CA ALA A 6 2.38 0.18 6.79
C ALA A 6 2.43 1.21 5.63
N ILE A 7 3.62 1.56 5.15
CA ILE A 7 3.78 2.44 3.98
C ILE A 7 3.29 1.75 2.71
N LEU A 8 3.67 0.49 2.50
CA LEU A 8 3.24 -0.27 1.31
C LEU A 8 1.73 -0.49 1.32
N ASP A 9 1.11 -0.69 2.48
CA ASP A 9 -0.33 -0.93 2.68
C ASP A 9 -1.17 0.34 2.79
N ASP A 10 -0.56 1.52 2.59
CA ASP A 10 -1.21 2.84 2.72
C ASP A 10 -1.82 3.11 4.12
N GLU A 11 -1.34 2.40 5.14
CA GLU A 11 -1.74 2.56 6.54
C GLU A 11 -0.87 3.58 7.31
N ALA A 12 0.31 3.90 6.78
CA ALA A 12 1.20 4.90 7.38
C ALA A 12 0.64 6.33 7.20
N SER A 13 0.78 7.16 8.23
CA SER A 13 0.49 8.58 8.15
C SER A 13 1.46 9.31 7.20
N GLU A 14 1.05 10.47 6.69
CA GLU A 14 1.91 11.28 5.84
C GLU A 14 3.19 11.73 6.56
N ALA A 15 3.12 11.99 7.86
CA ALA A 15 4.30 12.30 8.67
C ALA A 15 5.30 11.13 8.69
N GLU A 16 4.81 9.90 8.85
CA GLU A 16 5.65 8.70 8.84
C GLU A 16 6.22 8.40 7.45
N LYS A 17 5.42 8.59 6.38
CA LYS A 17 5.89 8.46 4.99
C LYS A 17 7.02 9.44 4.71
N ASN A 18 6.88 10.70 5.13
CA ASN A 18 7.91 11.73 4.93
C ASN A 18 9.18 11.41 5.71
N HIS A 19 9.06 11.07 6.99
CA HIS A 19 10.20 10.67 7.81
C HIS A 19 10.96 9.49 7.19
N PHE A 20 10.24 8.49 6.68
CA PHE A 20 10.86 7.36 6.01
C PHE A 20 11.57 7.77 4.71
N ARG A 21 10.93 8.56 3.85
CA ARG A 21 11.49 9.04 2.58
C ARG A 21 12.78 9.84 2.75
N GLU A 22 12.86 10.69 3.78
CA GLU A 22 14.03 11.55 4.06
C GLU A 22 15.31 10.77 4.47
N ASN A 23 15.14 9.53 4.91
CA ASN A 23 16.19 8.71 5.50
C ASN A 23 16.44 7.39 4.75
N MET A 24 15.50 6.95 3.90
CA MET A 24 15.55 5.65 3.25
C MET A 24 16.76 5.51 2.31
N ASP A 25 17.07 6.54 1.54
CA ASP A 25 18.18 6.55 0.57
C ASP A 25 19.57 6.41 1.22
N LYS A 26 19.67 6.68 2.52
CA LYS A 26 20.92 6.61 3.31
C LYS A 26 21.06 5.29 4.08
N CYS A 27 20.05 4.43 4.07
CA CYS A 27 20.02 3.18 4.83
C CYS A 27 19.89 1.96 3.89
N ILE A 28 21.02 1.31 3.58
CA ILE A 28 21.05 0.09 2.76
C ILE A 28 20.09 -1.00 3.27
N PRO A 29 20.06 -1.33 4.58
CA PRO A 29 19.11 -2.32 5.10
C PRO A 29 17.64 -1.92 4.87
N CYS A 30 17.34 -0.63 4.94
CA CYS A 30 15.99 -0.11 4.71
C CYS A 30 15.58 -0.21 3.24
N ILE A 31 16.51 0.06 2.31
CA ILE A 31 16.30 -0.09 0.87
C ILE A 31 16.04 -1.55 0.51
N GLU A 32 16.86 -2.47 1.01
CA GLU A 32 16.72 -3.90 0.76
C GLU A 32 15.42 -4.45 1.34
N ALA A 33 15.11 -4.10 2.60
CA ALA A 33 13.85 -4.47 3.23
C ALA A 33 12.63 -3.94 2.45
N TYR A 34 12.66 -2.68 2.03
CA TYR A 34 11.57 -2.10 1.23
C TYR A 34 11.37 -2.85 -0.09
N ARG A 35 12.46 -3.17 -0.80
CA ARG A 35 12.42 -3.94 -2.05
C ARG A 35 11.85 -5.33 -1.83
N LEU A 36 12.27 -6.01 -0.77
CA LEU A 36 11.79 -7.35 -0.41
C LEU A 36 10.28 -7.34 -0.13
N GLU A 37 9.83 -6.48 0.79
CA GLU A 37 8.43 -6.38 1.17
C GLU A 37 7.55 -5.99 -0.02
N LYS A 38 8.02 -5.07 -0.88
CA LYS A 38 7.32 -4.71 -2.11
C LYS A 38 7.18 -5.90 -3.06
N CYS A 39 8.25 -6.66 -3.28
CA CYS A 39 8.21 -7.84 -4.15
C CYS A 39 7.23 -8.90 -3.63
N ILE A 40 7.17 -9.10 -2.31
CA ILE A 40 6.20 -9.99 -1.67
C ILE A 40 4.78 -9.49 -1.94
N LYS A 41 4.49 -8.21 -1.68
CA LYS A 41 3.17 -7.61 -1.92
C LYS A 41 2.74 -7.72 -3.38
N ASP A 42 3.62 -7.41 -4.32
CA ASP A 42 3.35 -7.52 -5.76
C ASP A 42 3.05 -8.97 -6.17
N SER A 43 3.81 -9.92 -5.62
CA SER A 43 3.60 -11.35 -5.86
C SER A 43 2.25 -11.84 -5.32
N LEU A 44 1.83 -11.36 -4.14
CA LEU A 44 0.52 -11.67 -3.57
C LEU A 44 -0.60 -11.08 -4.42
N ASN A 45 -0.49 -9.80 -4.80
CA ASN A 45 -1.46 -9.13 -5.67
C ASN A 45 -1.64 -9.81 -7.03
N MET A 46 -0.58 -10.45 -7.55
CA MET A 46 -0.64 -11.20 -8.80
C MET A 46 -1.31 -12.58 -8.64
N LYS A 47 -1.14 -13.23 -7.48
CA LYS A 47 -1.63 -14.60 -7.23
C LYS A 47 -3.05 -14.67 -6.67
N ILE A 48 -3.56 -13.58 -6.13
CA ILE A 48 -4.91 -13.52 -5.57
C ILE A 48 -5.94 -13.34 -6.69
N GLU A 49 -7.02 -14.11 -6.63
CA GLU A 49 -8.18 -13.95 -7.51
C GLU A 49 -8.83 -12.58 -7.24
N LYS A 50 -8.86 -11.72 -8.27
CA LYS A 50 -9.53 -10.42 -8.20
C LYS A 50 -11.03 -10.61 -8.42
N LYS A 51 -11.77 -10.75 -7.32
CA LYS A 51 -13.23 -10.84 -7.37
C LYS A 51 -13.84 -9.48 -7.74
N PRO A 52 -14.83 -9.44 -8.65
CA PRO A 52 -15.52 -8.21 -8.96
C PRO A 52 -16.21 -7.64 -7.73
N CYS A 53 -16.19 -6.32 -7.58
CA CYS A 53 -16.95 -5.64 -6.54
C CYS A 53 -18.46 -5.89 -6.78
N PRO A 54 -19.25 -6.29 -5.78
CA PRO A 54 -20.69 -6.42 -5.93
C PRO A 54 -21.32 -5.13 -6.46
N GLN A 55 -22.18 -5.25 -7.48
CA GLN A 55 -22.80 -4.10 -8.15
C GLN A 55 -23.50 -3.16 -7.15
N SER A 56 -24.17 -3.73 -6.15
CA SER A 56 -24.87 -2.98 -5.11
C SER A 56 -23.96 -2.09 -4.25
N ILE A 57 -22.69 -2.44 -4.09
CA ILE A 57 -21.69 -1.61 -3.40
C ILE A 57 -21.21 -0.52 -4.35
N MET A 58 -20.93 -0.86 -5.61
CA MET A 58 -20.49 0.09 -6.63
C MET A 58 -21.54 1.20 -6.84
N ASP A 59 -22.82 0.84 -6.95
CA ASP A 59 -23.93 1.80 -7.11
C ASP A 59 -24.02 2.76 -5.91
N LYS A 60 -23.84 2.25 -4.68
CA LYS A 60 -23.81 3.07 -3.47
C LYS A 60 -22.63 4.03 -3.41
N ILE A 61 -21.47 3.64 -3.94
CA ILE A 61 -20.30 4.52 -4.02
C ILE A 61 -20.56 5.62 -5.03
N ILE A 62 -21.02 5.26 -6.23
CA ILE A 62 -21.32 6.22 -7.31
C ILE A 62 -22.40 7.23 -6.88
N SER A 63 -23.46 6.77 -6.21
CA SER A 63 -24.53 7.67 -5.75
C SER A 63 -24.02 8.73 -4.77
N LYS A 64 -23.10 8.37 -3.85
CA LYS A 64 -22.49 9.31 -2.90
C LYS A 64 -21.54 10.31 -3.55
N ILE A 65 -20.87 9.95 -4.65
CA ILE A 65 -19.97 10.86 -5.37
C ILE A 65 -20.77 11.88 -6.19
N ASN A 66 -21.91 11.47 -6.74
CA ASN A 66 -22.76 12.31 -7.58
C ASN A 66 -23.84 13.09 -6.80
N SER A 67 -23.86 13.00 -5.46
CA SER A 67 -24.73 13.78 -4.56
C SER A 67 -24.02 15.04 -4.11
#